data_AF-A0A0W8DME7-F1
#
_entry.id   AF-A0A0W8DME7-F1
#
_cell.length_a   1.000
_cell.length_b   1.000
_cell.length_c   1.000
_cell.angle_alpha   90.00
_cell.angle_beta   90.00
_cell.angle_gamma   90.00
#
_symmetry.space_group_name_H-M   'P 1'
#
loop_
_entity.id
_entity.type
_entity.pdbx_description
1 polymer ?
#
loop_
_entity_poly.entity_id
_entity_poly.type
_entity_poly.pdbx_seq_one_letter_code
_entity_poly.pdbx_strand_id
1 'polypeptide(L)'
;MTWKASSLRRAFLGATIIAASIVDPRGALASIEVAEACATSGGNCGNIQTGPNCCPSGQFCQPWNPSYYQCINKPARCSVPEVGIDYKGQDLINGDVTGLKLPEDCCNRCSSTAGCVAFTFVNIGWDGQPHCYLKSGTGTKLSNSGAISATVTSSTASNHIQAKIRSGAAKSKAVNLGGWLVSEYWMSWDSPLWTGVPSTTAWQGEYNVMKYLGKTKGTAAFEKHRQTWITEADIKEIAATGMLNTVRVSVGHWIIRDATTSPGTEADMFAPGGLKYLDTLINTWAVKYNIAVIISLHAHQGSQNGFEHSAL
;
A
#
# COMPACT_ATOMS: atom_id res chain seq x y z
N MET A 1 -38.08 38.76 -1.57
CA MET A 1 -39.39 38.21 -1.98
C MET A 1 -39.30 36.69 -1.82
N THR A 2 -39.29 36.06 -0.64
CA THR A 2 -40.27 36.06 0.46
C THR A 2 -41.71 35.94 0.00
N TRP A 3 -42.26 34.72 0.03
CA TRP A 3 -43.64 34.45 0.44
C TRP A 3 -43.67 33.18 1.30
N LYS A 4 -44.33 33.30 2.44
CA LYS A 4 -44.51 32.32 3.52
C LYS A 4 -46.01 32.29 3.82
N ALA A 5 -46.44 31.18 4.44
CA ALA A 5 -47.70 30.99 5.20
C ALA A 5 -48.97 30.77 4.34
N SER A 6 -49.95 29.95 4.70
CA SER A 6 -50.25 29.06 5.83
C SER A 6 -51.57 28.34 5.44
N SER A 7 -51.91 27.13 5.87
CA SER A 7 -52.60 26.81 7.13
C SER A 7 -53.57 25.67 6.81
N LEU A 8 -53.54 24.57 7.56
CA LEU A 8 -54.75 23.87 8.02
C LEU A 8 -54.32 22.92 9.15
N ARG A 9 -54.70 23.32 10.37
CA ARG A 9 -54.61 22.53 11.61
C ARG A 9 -55.96 21.87 11.90
N ARG A 10 -55.88 20.84 12.76
CA ARG A 10 -56.90 20.17 13.59
C ARG A 10 -57.35 18.82 12.99
N ALA A 11 -57.42 17.71 13.73
CA ALA A 11 -57.41 17.49 15.18
C ALA A 11 -57.02 16.03 15.51
N PHE A 12 -56.37 15.88 16.68
CA PHE A 12 -56.54 14.84 17.71
C PHE A 12 -56.85 13.38 17.31
N LEU A 13 -56.01 12.46 17.81
CA LEU A 13 -56.37 11.65 18.98
C LEU A 13 -55.10 10.99 19.55
N GLY A 14 -54.76 11.39 20.78
CA GLY A 14 -53.73 10.73 21.57
C GLY A 14 -54.24 9.38 22.04
N ALA A 15 -53.52 8.31 21.71
CA ALA A 15 -53.72 7.02 22.33
C ALA A 15 -52.90 6.99 23.62
N THR A 16 -53.54 7.31 24.73
CA THR A 16 -53.07 6.99 26.08
C THR A 16 -53.10 5.48 26.22
N ILE A 17 -51.94 4.81 26.15
CA ILE A 17 -51.85 3.40 26.51
C ILE A 17 -51.91 3.34 28.04
N ILE A 18 -53.09 3.02 28.55
CA ILE A 18 -53.27 2.58 29.94
C ILE A 18 -52.57 1.22 30.03
N ALA A 19 -51.45 1.19 30.75
CA ALA A 19 -50.82 -0.07 31.13
C ALA A 19 -51.75 -0.78 32.12
N ALA A 20 -52.49 -1.78 31.64
CA ALA A 20 -53.17 -2.72 32.50
C ALA A 20 -52.13 -3.64 33.14
N SER A 21 -51.97 -3.55 34.46
CA SER A 21 -51.14 -4.46 35.24
C SER A 21 -51.79 -5.85 35.25
N ILE A 22 -51.24 -6.79 34.49
CA ILE A 22 -51.53 -8.22 34.66
C ILE A 22 -50.48 -8.75 35.62
N VAL A 23 -50.88 -8.99 36.86
CA VAL A 23 -50.03 -9.63 37.87
C VAL A 23 -50.09 -11.14 37.62
N ASP A 24 -48.97 -11.72 37.19
CA ASP A 24 -48.75 -13.17 37.22
C ASP A 24 -48.44 -13.60 38.69
N PRO A 25 -49.08 -14.64 39.26
CA PRO A 25 -48.86 -15.05 40.65
C PRO A 25 -47.49 -15.69 40.94
N ARG A 26 -46.56 -15.74 39.98
CA ARG A 26 -45.24 -16.36 40.17
C ARG A 26 -44.14 -15.35 39.89
N GLY A 27 -43.59 -14.75 40.95
CA GLY A 27 -42.58 -13.70 40.91
C GLY A 27 -41.29 -14.08 40.16
N ALA A 28 -41.31 -14.00 38.84
CA ALA A 28 -40.14 -14.03 37.97
C ALA A 28 -40.10 -12.73 37.16
N LEU A 29 -39.05 -11.93 37.39
CA LEU A 29 -38.75 -10.75 36.58
C LEU A 29 -38.27 -11.23 35.21
N ALA A 30 -39.13 -11.11 34.19
CA ALA A 30 -38.70 -11.27 32.80
C ALA A 30 -38.02 -9.97 32.35
N SER A 31 -36.71 -10.04 32.13
CA SER A 31 -35.92 -8.96 31.55
C SER A 31 -36.38 -8.71 30.11
N ILE A 32 -36.92 -7.52 29.82
CA ILE A 32 -37.16 -7.08 28.45
C ILE A 32 -35.79 -6.67 27.88
N GLU A 33 -35.21 -7.50 27.01
CA GLU A 33 -34.06 -7.10 26.20
C GLU A 33 -34.52 -6.06 25.17
N VAL A 34 -34.21 -4.79 25.46
CA VAL A 34 -34.34 -3.71 24.47
C VAL A 34 -33.19 -3.90 23.48
N ALA A 35 -33.49 -4.23 22.23
CA ALA A 35 -32.48 -4.21 21.17
C ALA A 35 -31.89 -2.80 21.09
N GLU A 36 -30.63 -2.65 21.49
CA GLU A 36 -29.94 -1.37 21.51
C GLU A 36 -29.84 -0.83 20.08
N ALA A 37 -30.38 0.37 19.86
CA ALA A 37 -30.33 1.01 18.55
C ALA A 37 -28.86 1.23 18.17
N CYS A 38 -28.50 0.94 16.91
CA CYS A 38 -27.13 1.15 16.43
C CYS A 38 -26.67 2.58 16.67
N ALA A 39 -25.37 2.73 16.95
CA ALA A 39 -24.75 4.03 17.12
C ALA A 39 -24.93 4.90 15.87
N THR A 40 -25.01 6.22 16.05
CA THR A 40 -25.07 7.15 14.92
C THR A 40 -23.73 7.22 14.20
N SER A 41 -23.72 7.65 12.94
CA SER A 41 -22.48 7.87 12.18
C SER A 41 -21.52 8.78 12.93
N GLY A 42 -20.26 8.37 13.08
CA GLY A 42 -19.25 9.09 13.86
C GLY A 42 -19.45 9.03 15.39
N GLY A 43 -20.49 8.36 15.87
CA GLY A 43 -20.78 8.18 17.29
C GLY A 43 -19.94 7.08 17.94
N ASN A 44 -19.93 7.08 19.27
CA ASN A 44 -19.34 5.99 20.05
C ASN A 44 -20.12 4.70 19.80
N CYS A 45 -19.42 3.63 19.48
CA CYS A 45 -20.00 2.33 19.18
C CYS A 45 -19.46 1.20 20.06
N GLY A 46 -18.70 1.48 21.12
CA GLY A 46 -18.24 0.42 22.03
C GLY A 46 -16.91 0.68 22.72
N ASN A 47 -16.43 -0.35 23.40
CA ASN A 47 -15.15 -0.41 24.10
C ASN A 47 -14.73 -1.87 24.35
N ILE A 48 -13.60 -2.11 25.01
CA ILE A 48 -13.09 -3.47 25.26
C ILE A 48 -13.96 -4.28 26.23
N GLN A 49 -14.71 -3.63 27.12
CA GLN A 49 -15.56 -4.30 28.10
C GLN A 49 -16.88 -4.78 27.50
N THR A 50 -17.48 -3.97 26.63
CA THR A 50 -18.78 -4.22 26.00
C THR A 50 -18.66 -4.81 24.59
N GLY A 51 -17.49 -4.71 23.98
CA GLY A 51 -17.26 -5.07 22.59
C GLY A 51 -17.80 -4.02 21.61
N PRO A 52 -17.66 -4.28 20.30
CA PRO A 52 -18.24 -3.43 19.27
C PRO A 52 -19.76 -3.61 19.19
N ASN A 53 -20.49 -2.50 19.24
CA ASN A 53 -21.91 -2.41 18.93
C ASN A 53 -22.12 -2.08 17.44
N CYS A 54 -23.36 -2.21 16.96
CA CYS A 54 -23.67 -2.00 15.56
C CYS A 54 -23.56 -0.53 15.13
N CYS A 55 -23.12 -0.35 13.88
CA CYS A 55 -22.98 0.94 13.20
C CYS A 55 -23.94 1.03 12.01
N PRO A 56 -24.17 2.24 11.45
CA PRO A 56 -24.98 2.41 10.26
C PRO A 56 -24.44 1.61 9.07
N SER A 57 -25.30 1.33 8.09
CA SER A 57 -24.91 0.58 6.89
C SER A 57 -23.71 1.22 6.19
N GLY A 58 -22.73 0.39 5.79
CA GLY A 58 -21.48 0.84 5.18
C GLY A 58 -20.43 1.35 6.17
N GLN A 59 -20.70 1.28 7.48
CA GLN A 59 -19.75 1.63 8.54
C GLN A 59 -19.40 0.42 9.40
N PHE A 60 -18.32 0.54 10.16
CA PHE A 60 -17.91 -0.42 11.17
C PHE A 60 -17.42 0.28 12.42
N CYS A 61 -17.38 -0.46 13.53
CA CYS A 61 -17.04 0.06 14.83
C CYS A 61 -15.52 0.03 15.05
N GLN A 62 -14.79 1.06 14.64
CA GLN A 62 -13.33 1.09 14.73
C GLN A 62 -12.83 1.29 16.18
N PRO A 63 -11.99 0.39 16.70
CA PRO A 63 -11.28 0.58 17.97
C PRO A 63 -10.15 1.61 17.83
N TRP A 64 -10.23 2.71 18.59
CA TRP A 64 -9.14 3.69 18.70
C TRP A 64 -8.26 3.45 19.93
N ASN A 65 -8.89 3.03 21.02
CA ASN A 65 -8.24 2.66 22.28
C ASN A 65 -9.19 1.74 23.08
N PRO A 66 -8.74 1.15 24.21
CA PRO A 66 -9.57 0.21 24.98
C PRO A 66 -10.92 0.76 25.46
N SER A 67 -11.07 2.08 25.61
CA SER A 67 -12.28 2.69 26.17
C SER A 67 -13.19 3.36 25.13
N TYR A 68 -12.77 3.44 23.86
CA TYR A 68 -13.49 4.21 22.85
C TYR A 68 -13.37 3.62 21.45
N TYR A 69 -14.50 3.16 20.93
CA TYR A 69 -14.67 2.75 19.54
C TYR A 69 -15.63 3.72 18.84
N GLN A 70 -15.47 3.91 17.53
CA GLN A 70 -16.28 4.85 16.76
C GLN A 70 -16.79 4.27 15.46
N CYS A 71 -18.04 4.59 15.10
CA CYS A 71 -18.56 4.27 13.78
C CYS A 71 -17.89 5.12 12.71
N ILE A 72 -17.17 4.45 11.79
CA ILE A 72 -16.54 5.08 10.64
C ILE A 72 -16.86 4.30 9.37
N ASN A 73 -16.68 4.95 8.21
CA ASN A 73 -16.89 4.30 6.91
C ASN A 73 -15.98 3.08 6.76
N LYS A 74 -16.52 2.00 6.17
CA LYS A 74 -15.73 0.83 5.81
C LYS A 74 -14.64 1.21 4.79
N PRO A 75 -13.52 0.48 4.73
CA PRO A 75 -12.53 0.66 3.67
C PRO A 75 -13.16 0.48 2.27
N ALA A 76 -12.73 1.28 1.30
CA ALA A 76 -13.32 1.29 -0.04
C ALA A 76 -13.18 -0.06 -0.77
N ARG A 77 -12.06 -0.75 -0.57
CA ARG A 77 -11.67 -1.96 -1.33
C ARG A 77 -11.88 -3.27 -0.57
N CYS A 78 -12.46 -3.19 0.62
CA CYS A 78 -12.72 -4.35 1.47
C CYS A 78 -14.20 -4.43 1.89
N SER A 79 -14.57 -5.60 2.41
CA SER A 79 -15.84 -5.83 3.09
C SER A 79 -15.94 -4.96 4.34
N VAL A 80 -17.12 -4.89 4.95
CA VAL A 80 -17.27 -4.31 6.29
C VAL A 80 -16.35 -5.10 7.24
N PRO A 81 -15.42 -4.45 7.98
CA PRO A 81 -14.52 -5.15 8.87
C PRO A 81 -15.25 -5.86 10.03
N GLU A 82 -14.79 -7.07 10.33
CA GLU A 82 -15.15 -7.86 11.51
C GLU A 82 -14.24 -7.46 12.67
N VAL A 83 -14.79 -6.69 13.61
CA VAL A 83 -14.07 -6.17 14.78
C VAL A 83 -14.08 -7.21 15.89
N GLY A 84 -12.93 -7.43 16.52
CA GLY A 84 -12.77 -8.45 17.54
C GLY A 84 -12.52 -9.86 16.98
N ILE A 85 -12.25 -9.98 15.67
CA ILE A 85 -12.05 -11.24 14.97
C ILE A 85 -10.68 -11.27 14.33
N ASP A 86 -9.91 -12.31 14.61
CA ASP A 86 -8.69 -12.68 13.92
C ASP A 86 -8.98 -13.79 12.91
N TYR A 87 -8.65 -13.55 11.65
CA TYR A 87 -8.52 -14.60 10.65
C TYR A 87 -7.19 -15.33 10.90
N LYS A 88 -7.19 -16.46 11.61
CA LYS A 88 -5.95 -17.16 11.96
C LYS A 88 -5.45 -18.05 10.82
N GLY A 89 -4.15 -17.93 10.52
CA GLY A 89 -3.44 -18.71 9.50
C GLY A 89 -3.64 -18.20 8.07
N GLN A 90 -3.13 -18.91 7.07
CA GLN A 90 -3.13 -18.49 5.65
C GLN A 90 -2.42 -17.15 5.41
N ASP A 91 -1.45 -16.81 6.25
CA ASP A 91 -0.62 -15.62 6.08
C ASP A 91 0.28 -15.75 4.85
N LEU A 92 0.40 -14.68 4.08
CA LEU A 92 1.35 -14.61 2.97
C LEU A 92 2.79 -14.60 3.51
N ILE A 93 3.73 -15.14 2.73
CA ILE A 93 5.16 -15.00 3.03
C ILE A 93 5.50 -13.51 3.03
N ASN A 94 6.15 -13.03 4.10
CA ASN A 94 6.37 -11.60 4.37
C ASN A 94 5.08 -10.76 4.43
N GLY A 95 3.96 -11.40 4.80
CA GLY A 95 2.65 -10.78 4.93
C GLY A 95 2.45 -10.01 6.23
N ASP A 96 3.41 -10.04 7.16
CA ASP A 96 3.39 -9.20 8.36
C ASP A 96 3.98 -7.82 8.04
N VAL A 97 3.12 -6.82 7.95
CA VAL A 97 3.48 -5.43 7.62
C VAL A 97 3.35 -4.56 8.86
N THR A 98 4.45 -3.97 9.30
CA THR A 98 4.50 -3.03 10.42
C THR A 98 4.43 -1.57 9.96
N GLY A 99 4.11 -0.66 10.88
CA GLY A 99 4.09 0.79 10.64
C GLY A 99 2.81 1.33 9.98
N LEU A 100 1.85 0.47 9.64
CA LEU A 100 0.52 0.88 9.22
C LEU A 100 -0.32 1.23 10.45
N LYS A 101 -1.01 2.38 10.43
CA LYS A 101 -1.71 2.89 11.62
C LYS A 101 -3.20 2.57 11.63
N LEU A 102 -3.78 2.29 10.46
CA LEU A 102 -5.22 2.12 10.31
C LEU A 102 -5.56 0.80 9.59
N PRO A 103 -6.73 0.20 9.89
CA PRO A 103 -7.26 -0.92 9.12
C PRO A 103 -7.43 -0.61 7.63
N GLU A 104 -7.70 0.66 7.27
CA GLU A 104 -7.78 1.11 5.89
C GLU A 104 -6.44 0.98 5.16
N ASP A 105 -5.32 1.31 5.81
CA ASP A 105 -3.99 1.15 5.23
C ASP A 105 -3.69 -0.33 4.96
N CYS A 106 -4.10 -1.19 5.90
CA CYS A 106 -3.96 -2.64 5.77
C CYS A 106 -4.83 -3.20 4.63
N CYS A 107 -6.08 -2.73 4.51
CA CYS A 107 -6.95 -3.04 3.38
C CYS A 107 -6.33 -2.60 2.04
N ASN A 108 -5.81 -1.38 1.97
CA ASN A 108 -5.19 -0.84 0.76
C ASN A 108 -3.96 -1.67 0.38
N ARG A 109 -3.09 -1.97 1.35
CA ARG A 109 -1.93 -2.85 1.18
C ARG A 109 -2.36 -4.22 0.64
N CYS A 110 -3.28 -4.91 1.32
CA CYS A 110 -3.79 -6.21 0.87
C CYS A 110 -4.39 -6.13 -0.54
N SER A 111 -5.22 -5.14 -0.84
CA SER A 111 -5.82 -4.97 -2.17
C SER A 111 -4.80 -4.80 -3.30
N SER A 112 -3.61 -4.27 -2.97
CA SER A 112 -2.48 -4.08 -3.89
C SER A 112 -1.51 -5.26 -3.91
N THR A 113 -1.60 -6.18 -2.94
CA THR A 113 -0.72 -7.35 -2.84
C THR A 113 -1.29 -8.53 -3.62
N ALA A 114 -0.51 -9.05 -4.57
CA ALA A 114 -0.89 -10.23 -5.33
C ALA A 114 -1.12 -11.43 -4.40
N GLY A 115 -2.23 -12.13 -4.58
CA GLY A 115 -2.62 -13.28 -3.75
C GLY A 115 -3.22 -12.91 -2.39
N CYS A 116 -3.27 -11.62 -2.01
CA CYS A 116 -3.95 -11.22 -0.77
C CYS A 116 -5.46 -11.07 -1.02
N VAL A 117 -6.25 -11.84 -0.26
CA VAL A 117 -7.71 -11.83 -0.34
C VAL A 117 -8.36 -11.42 0.98
N ALA A 118 -7.59 -11.36 2.05
CA ALA A 118 -8.04 -10.92 3.36
C ALA A 118 -6.88 -10.37 4.18
N PHE A 119 -7.19 -9.62 5.24
CA PHE A 119 -6.19 -9.17 6.22
C PHE A 119 -6.71 -9.32 7.65
N THR A 120 -5.78 -9.45 8.60
CA THR A 120 -6.02 -9.16 10.03
C THR A 120 -5.16 -7.97 10.43
N PHE A 121 -5.76 -6.89 10.91
CA PHE A 121 -5.04 -5.77 11.51
C PHE A 121 -5.14 -5.86 13.03
N VAL A 122 -4.01 -5.79 13.72
CA VAL A 122 -3.93 -5.85 15.18
C VAL A 122 -3.35 -4.53 15.67
N ASN A 123 -4.11 -3.81 16.50
CA ASN A 123 -3.73 -2.48 17.00
C ASN A 123 -2.48 -2.51 17.90
N ILE A 124 -2.34 -3.58 18.68
CA ILE A 124 -1.22 -3.79 19.62
C ILE A 124 -0.72 -5.21 19.41
N GLY A 125 0.32 -5.36 18.61
CA GLY A 125 1.01 -6.61 18.38
C GLY A 125 1.92 -7.01 19.52
N TRP A 126 2.69 -8.07 19.30
CA TRP A 126 3.57 -8.68 20.29
C TRP A 126 4.76 -7.78 20.67
N ASP A 127 5.10 -6.81 19.83
CA ASP A 127 6.13 -5.79 20.05
C ASP A 127 5.56 -4.45 20.55
N GLY A 128 4.25 -4.38 20.79
CA GLY A 128 3.53 -3.17 21.17
C GLY A 128 3.23 -2.20 20.03
N GLN A 129 3.53 -2.55 18.78
CA GLN A 129 3.20 -1.76 17.58
C GLN A 129 2.00 -2.36 16.84
N PRO A 130 1.34 -1.60 15.94
CA PRO A 130 0.32 -2.17 15.08
C PRO A 130 0.92 -3.10 14.02
N HIS A 131 0.25 -4.23 13.79
CA HIS A 131 0.61 -5.20 12.76
C HIS A 131 -0.54 -5.39 11.76
N CYS A 132 -0.18 -5.55 10.49
CA CYS A 132 -1.10 -5.89 9.41
C CYS A 132 -0.68 -7.22 8.80
N TYR A 133 -1.45 -8.27 9.04
CA TYR A 133 -1.23 -9.61 8.49
C TYR A 133 -2.02 -9.79 7.19
N LEU A 134 -1.32 -9.85 6.07
CA LEU A 134 -1.85 -10.08 4.74
C LEU A 134 -2.05 -11.57 4.48
N LYS A 135 -3.22 -11.97 3.97
CA LYS A 135 -3.63 -13.38 3.94
C LYS A 135 -4.14 -13.83 2.58
N SER A 136 -3.83 -15.07 2.22
CA SER A 136 -4.34 -15.76 1.01
C SER A 136 -5.75 -16.34 1.19
N GLY A 137 -6.30 -16.28 2.40
CA GLY A 137 -7.66 -16.71 2.73
C GLY A 137 -8.08 -16.20 4.12
N THR A 138 -9.32 -16.47 4.54
CA THR A 138 -9.82 -16.08 5.87
C THR A 138 -9.39 -17.04 6.98
N GLY A 139 -8.83 -18.21 6.63
CA GLY A 139 -8.42 -19.22 7.61
C GLY A 139 -9.52 -19.57 8.61
N THR A 140 -9.13 -19.79 9.87
CA THR A 140 -10.06 -20.01 10.98
C THR A 140 -10.33 -18.70 11.70
N LYS A 141 -11.59 -18.30 11.83
CA LYS A 141 -11.98 -17.10 12.58
C LYS A 141 -11.92 -17.36 14.08
N LEU A 142 -11.13 -16.58 14.81
CA LEU A 142 -11.01 -16.62 16.27
C LEU A 142 -11.35 -15.27 16.88
N SER A 143 -11.96 -15.27 18.06
CA SER A 143 -12.16 -14.04 18.82
C SER A 143 -10.83 -13.49 19.36
N ASN A 144 -10.55 -12.23 19.04
CA ASN A 144 -9.41 -11.47 19.56
C ASN A 144 -9.81 -9.99 19.59
N SER A 145 -9.97 -9.42 20.78
CA SER A 145 -10.48 -8.05 20.99
C SER A 145 -9.58 -6.95 20.40
N GLY A 146 -8.31 -7.25 20.10
CA GLY A 146 -7.39 -6.33 19.44
C GLY A 146 -7.35 -6.46 17.91
N ALA A 147 -8.05 -7.43 17.34
CA ALA A 147 -8.00 -7.77 15.91
C ALA A 147 -9.18 -7.21 15.13
N ILE A 148 -8.90 -6.77 13.91
CA ILE A 148 -9.88 -6.26 12.94
C ILE A 148 -9.59 -6.95 11.62
N SER A 149 -10.51 -7.77 11.13
CA SER A 149 -10.30 -8.55 9.91
C SER A 149 -11.29 -8.18 8.82
N ALA A 150 -10.87 -8.23 7.56
CA ALA A 150 -11.78 -8.06 6.43
C ALA A 150 -11.29 -8.80 5.19
N THR A 151 -12.22 -9.05 4.27
CA THR A 151 -11.91 -9.61 2.94
C THR A 151 -11.79 -8.49 1.91
N VAL A 152 -10.91 -8.67 0.93
CA VAL A 152 -10.75 -7.75 -0.20
C VAL A 152 -11.87 -8.01 -1.21
N THR A 153 -12.67 -6.98 -1.48
CA THR A 153 -13.80 -7.06 -2.42
C THR A 153 -13.43 -6.56 -3.82
N SER A 154 -12.36 -5.78 -3.94
CA SER A 154 -11.84 -5.29 -5.21
C SER A 154 -10.31 -5.26 -5.17
N SER A 155 -9.66 -6.34 -5.61
CA SER A 155 -8.19 -6.36 -5.66
C SER A 155 -7.69 -5.57 -6.87
N THR A 156 -6.87 -4.57 -6.61
CA THR A 156 -6.09 -3.90 -7.65
C THR A 156 -5.04 -4.83 -8.24
N ALA A 157 -4.52 -5.80 -7.48
CA ALA A 157 -3.49 -6.73 -7.96
C ALA A 157 -3.97 -7.66 -9.10
N SER A 158 -5.22 -8.15 -9.04
CA SER A 158 -5.78 -8.99 -10.12
C SER A 158 -6.20 -8.17 -11.35
N ASN A 159 -6.61 -6.93 -11.13
CA ASN A 159 -6.96 -5.98 -12.20
C ASN A 159 -5.75 -5.27 -12.79
N HIS A 160 -4.59 -5.35 -12.12
CA HIS A 160 -3.37 -4.69 -12.53
C HIS A 160 -2.93 -5.18 -13.90
N ILE A 161 -2.38 -4.29 -14.72
CA ILE A 161 -1.96 -4.64 -16.08
C ILE A 161 -0.95 -5.80 -16.09
N GLN A 162 -0.09 -5.89 -15.06
CA GLN A 162 0.86 -6.99 -14.92
C GLN A 162 0.17 -8.37 -14.90
N ALA A 163 -0.96 -8.51 -14.21
CA ALA A 163 -1.70 -9.77 -14.16
C ALA A 163 -2.32 -10.09 -15.54
N LYS A 164 -2.84 -9.07 -16.23
CA LYS A 164 -3.37 -9.21 -17.59
C LYS A 164 -2.28 -9.56 -18.61
N ILE A 165 -1.08 -9.01 -18.48
CA ILE A 165 0.08 -9.36 -19.32
C ILE A 165 0.49 -10.82 -19.08
N ARG A 166 0.62 -11.24 -17.81
CA ARG A 166 1.05 -12.61 -17.47
C ARG A 166 0.05 -13.69 -17.90
N SER A 167 -1.25 -13.38 -17.85
CA SER A 167 -2.31 -14.28 -18.33
C SER A 167 -2.52 -14.25 -19.85
N GLY A 168 -1.86 -13.33 -20.57
CA GLY A 168 -2.06 -13.15 -22.01
C GLY A 168 -3.30 -12.32 -22.39
N ALA A 169 -4.09 -11.87 -21.41
CA ALA A 169 -5.26 -11.00 -21.63
C ALA A 169 -4.88 -9.58 -22.13
N ALA A 170 -3.62 -9.17 -21.97
CA ALA A 170 -3.07 -7.94 -22.55
C ALA A 170 -1.66 -8.20 -23.09
N LYS A 171 -1.26 -7.46 -24.13
CA LYS A 171 0.13 -7.46 -24.62
C LYS A 171 0.92 -6.36 -23.90
N SER A 172 2.19 -6.65 -23.58
CA SER A 172 3.11 -5.64 -23.08
C SER A 172 3.44 -4.63 -24.19
N LYS A 173 3.36 -3.34 -23.86
CA LYS A 173 3.77 -2.20 -24.69
C LYS A 173 4.68 -1.34 -23.84
N ALA A 174 5.98 -1.51 -24.05
CA ALA A 174 7.00 -1.08 -23.09
C ALA A 174 7.88 0.07 -23.60
N VAL A 175 8.37 0.87 -22.66
CA VAL A 175 9.47 1.83 -22.85
C VAL A 175 10.59 1.57 -21.87
N ASN A 176 11.82 1.97 -22.24
CA ASN A 176 12.98 1.87 -21.37
C ASN A 176 13.15 3.12 -20.52
N LEU A 177 13.39 2.95 -19.23
CA LEU A 177 13.86 3.99 -18.32
C LEU A 177 15.41 4.06 -18.41
N GLY A 178 15.90 4.36 -19.61
CA GLY A 178 17.33 4.35 -19.93
C GLY A 178 18.10 5.45 -19.22
N GLY A 179 19.37 5.17 -18.92
CA GLY A 179 20.26 6.15 -18.28
C GLY A 179 19.92 6.49 -16.83
N TRP A 180 19.08 5.72 -16.12
CA TRP A 180 18.62 6.04 -14.75
C TRP A 180 19.39 5.30 -13.64
N LEU A 181 19.18 3.98 -13.50
CA LEU A 181 19.90 3.15 -12.50
C LEU A 181 21.14 2.47 -13.07
N VAL A 182 21.32 2.57 -14.38
CA VAL A 182 22.58 2.39 -15.12
C VAL A 182 22.69 3.60 -16.05
N SER A 183 23.69 4.42 -15.82
CA SER A 183 23.84 5.75 -16.40
C SER A 183 24.73 5.69 -17.63
N GLU A 184 24.22 6.20 -18.74
CA GLU A 184 24.92 6.23 -20.02
C GLU A 184 25.05 7.68 -20.48
N TYR A 185 26.28 8.16 -20.67
CA TYR A 185 26.53 9.57 -20.97
C TYR A 185 25.81 10.06 -22.23
N TRP A 186 25.72 9.24 -23.27
CA TRP A 186 25.06 9.62 -24.52
C TRP A 186 23.55 9.88 -24.36
N MET A 187 22.90 9.24 -23.37
CA MET A 187 21.49 9.44 -23.06
C MET A 187 21.26 10.58 -22.08
N SER A 188 22.17 10.75 -21.12
CA SER A 188 21.96 11.63 -19.97
C SER A 188 22.97 12.77 -19.90
N TRP A 189 23.54 13.20 -21.03
CA TRP A 189 24.62 14.20 -21.09
C TRP A 189 24.29 15.53 -20.39
N ASP A 190 23.00 15.87 -20.24
CA ASP A 190 22.45 17.05 -19.55
C ASP A 190 22.21 16.83 -18.04
N SER A 191 22.41 15.60 -17.54
CA SER A 191 22.32 15.25 -16.14
C SER A 191 23.39 15.95 -15.29
N PRO A 192 23.05 16.37 -14.04
CA PRO A 192 24.04 16.90 -13.12
C PRO A 192 25.16 15.90 -12.77
N LEU A 193 24.98 14.60 -13.01
CA LEU A 193 25.98 13.55 -12.82
C LEU A 193 27.32 13.88 -13.49
N TRP A 194 27.28 14.47 -14.68
CA TRP A 194 28.45 14.68 -15.52
C TRP A 194 29.16 16.01 -15.25
N THR A 195 28.67 16.81 -14.30
CA THR A 195 29.24 18.12 -13.97
C THR A 195 30.70 17.97 -13.49
N GLY A 196 31.64 18.51 -14.27
CA GLY A 196 33.06 18.45 -13.94
C GLY A 196 33.73 17.10 -14.25
N VAL A 197 33.04 16.17 -14.93
CA VAL A 197 33.63 14.93 -15.45
C VAL A 197 34.07 15.18 -16.90
N PRO A 198 35.35 14.96 -17.26
CA PRO A 198 35.79 15.04 -18.65
C PRO A 198 35.00 14.08 -19.54
N SER A 199 34.64 14.52 -20.76
CA SER A 199 33.87 13.68 -21.68
C SER A 199 34.55 12.34 -21.95
N THR A 200 35.88 12.32 -22.09
CA THR A 200 36.68 11.09 -22.26
C THR A 200 36.49 10.08 -21.14
N THR A 201 36.14 10.51 -19.94
CA THR A 201 35.84 9.64 -18.80
C THR A 201 34.34 9.32 -18.73
N ALA A 202 33.47 10.29 -19.03
CA ALA A 202 32.02 10.07 -19.04
C ALA A 202 31.59 8.98 -20.04
N TRP A 203 32.27 8.90 -21.19
CA TRP A 203 32.04 7.86 -22.20
C TRP A 203 32.49 6.45 -21.79
N GLN A 204 33.17 6.28 -20.65
CA GLN A 204 33.74 5.01 -20.19
C GLN A 204 32.90 4.32 -19.09
N GLY A 205 31.62 4.67 -18.98
CA GLY A 205 30.69 4.03 -18.05
C GLY A 205 30.87 4.41 -16.58
N GLU A 206 29.94 3.91 -15.74
CA GLU A 206 29.85 4.30 -14.33
C GLU A 206 31.09 3.97 -13.51
N TYR A 207 31.78 2.87 -13.81
CA TYR A 207 32.96 2.45 -13.05
C TYR A 207 34.08 3.49 -13.13
N ASN A 208 34.42 3.92 -14.35
CA ASN A 208 35.49 4.88 -14.58
C ASN A 208 35.12 6.29 -14.06
N VAL A 209 33.84 6.65 -14.16
CA VAL A 209 33.31 7.91 -13.62
C VAL A 209 33.40 7.92 -12.09
N MET A 210 33.01 6.82 -11.43
CA MET A 210 33.15 6.66 -9.98
C MET A 210 34.61 6.67 -9.54
N LYS A 211 35.50 6.05 -10.32
CA LYS A 211 36.95 6.08 -10.06
C LYS A 211 37.51 7.50 -10.17
N TYR A 212 37.06 8.30 -11.13
CA TYR A 212 37.49 9.68 -11.32
C TYR A 212 36.95 10.62 -10.23
N LEU A 213 35.66 10.57 -9.94
CA LEU A 213 35.01 11.43 -8.94
C LEU A 213 35.41 11.05 -7.50
N GLY A 214 35.76 9.78 -7.28
CA GLY A 214 35.94 9.21 -5.95
C GLY A 214 34.60 9.00 -5.23
N LYS A 215 34.64 8.28 -4.11
CA LYS A 215 33.42 7.80 -3.45
C LYS A 215 32.46 8.88 -2.99
N THR A 216 32.96 9.91 -2.30
CA THR A 216 32.10 10.93 -1.70
C THR A 216 31.38 11.76 -2.76
N LYS A 217 32.13 12.31 -3.72
CA LYS A 217 31.56 13.13 -4.80
C LYS A 217 30.74 12.30 -5.76
N GLY A 218 31.22 11.11 -6.14
CA GLY A 218 30.51 10.20 -7.03
C GLY A 218 29.17 9.78 -6.45
N THR A 219 29.13 9.33 -5.20
CA THR A 219 27.86 8.93 -4.55
C THR A 219 26.85 10.08 -4.50
N ALA A 220 27.28 11.30 -4.16
CA ALA A 220 26.41 12.47 -4.16
C ALA A 220 25.90 12.83 -5.57
N ALA A 221 26.73 12.71 -6.60
CA ALA A 221 26.36 12.98 -7.98
C ALA A 221 25.33 11.96 -8.51
N PHE A 222 25.56 10.66 -8.28
CA PHE A 222 24.64 9.59 -8.66
C PHE A 222 23.33 9.63 -7.88
N GLU A 223 23.36 9.97 -6.60
CA GLU A 223 22.15 10.21 -5.81
C GLU A 223 21.32 11.34 -6.42
N LYS A 224 21.93 12.50 -6.68
CA LYS A 224 21.24 13.64 -7.29
C LYS A 224 20.63 13.27 -8.66
N HIS A 225 21.38 12.57 -9.49
CA HIS A 225 20.89 12.09 -10.78
C HIS A 225 19.68 11.16 -10.64
N ARG A 226 19.74 10.15 -9.76
CA ARG A 226 18.63 9.23 -9.55
C ARG A 226 17.38 9.92 -9.00
N GLN A 227 17.53 11.00 -8.23
CA GLN A 227 16.40 11.82 -7.75
C GLN A 227 15.72 12.61 -8.85
N THR A 228 16.44 13.04 -9.89
CA THR A 228 15.93 14.04 -10.85
C THR A 228 15.73 13.49 -12.26
N TRP A 229 16.37 12.38 -12.63
CA TRP A 229 16.34 11.87 -14.02
C TRP A 229 15.03 11.17 -14.38
N ILE A 230 14.55 10.28 -13.51
CA ILE A 230 13.22 9.68 -13.63
C ILE A 230 12.50 9.89 -12.29
N THR A 231 11.29 10.42 -12.39
CA THR A 231 10.45 10.78 -11.27
C THR A 231 9.08 10.12 -11.40
N GLU A 232 8.23 10.31 -10.39
CA GLU A 232 6.83 9.88 -10.47
C GLU A 232 6.09 10.50 -11.66
N ALA A 233 6.44 11.74 -12.02
CA ALA A 233 5.77 12.45 -13.12
C ALA A 233 5.95 11.73 -14.46
N ASP A 234 7.14 11.17 -14.71
CA ASP A 234 7.44 10.41 -15.92
C ASP A 234 6.58 9.15 -16.00
N ILE A 235 6.44 8.41 -14.90
CA ILE A 235 5.58 7.20 -14.85
C ILE A 235 4.12 7.56 -15.06
N LYS A 236 3.66 8.67 -14.48
CA LYS A 236 2.31 9.20 -14.70
C LYS A 236 2.08 9.54 -16.18
N GLU A 237 3.04 10.20 -16.83
CA GLU A 237 2.93 10.56 -18.24
C GLU A 237 2.92 9.33 -19.15
N ILE A 238 3.81 8.37 -18.92
CA ILE A 238 3.85 7.09 -19.63
C ILE A 238 2.48 6.41 -19.57
N ALA A 239 1.88 6.32 -18.39
CA ALA A 239 0.55 5.75 -18.21
C ALA A 239 -0.56 6.59 -18.90
N ALA A 240 -0.45 7.92 -18.84
CA ALA A 240 -1.41 8.83 -19.45
C ALA A 240 -1.43 8.77 -20.99
N THR A 241 -0.38 8.25 -21.64
CA THR A 241 -0.39 8.02 -23.10
C THR A 241 -1.52 7.08 -23.55
N GLY A 242 -2.01 6.21 -22.65
CA GLY A 242 -2.99 5.17 -22.96
C GLY A 242 -2.47 4.06 -23.91
N MET A 243 -1.26 4.21 -24.44
CA MET A 243 -0.62 3.26 -25.34
C MET A 243 0.37 2.38 -24.61
N LEU A 244 1.13 2.95 -23.68
CA LEU A 244 2.16 2.25 -22.92
C LEU A 244 1.59 1.69 -21.63
N ASN A 245 2.09 0.51 -21.25
CA ASN A 245 1.55 -0.22 -20.10
C ASN A 245 2.61 -0.97 -19.30
N THR A 246 3.87 -0.87 -19.74
CA THR A 246 5.02 -1.51 -19.13
C THR A 246 6.22 -0.57 -19.18
N VAL A 247 7.06 -0.57 -18.15
CA VAL A 247 8.38 0.07 -18.17
C VAL A 247 9.45 -0.99 -17.98
N ARG A 248 10.57 -0.86 -18.69
CA ARG A 248 11.78 -1.65 -18.46
C ARG A 248 12.81 -0.78 -17.76
N VAL A 249 13.27 -1.21 -16.59
CA VAL A 249 14.32 -0.54 -15.81
C VAL A 249 15.59 -1.37 -15.83
N SER A 250 16.70 -0.77 -16.26
CA SER A 250 18.03 -1.39 -16.25
C SER A 250 18.65 -1.26 -14.87
N VAL A 251 19.20 -2.34 -14.31
CA VAL A 251 19.94 -2.34 -13.05
C VAL A 251 21.29 -3.02 -13.22
N GLY A 252 22.33 -2.48 -12.58
CA GLY A 252 23.64 -3.13 -12.51
C GLY A 252 23.75 -4.08 -11.34
N HIS A 253 24.67 -5.04 -11.40
CA HIS A 253 24.90 -6.02 -10.34
C HIS A 253 25.17 -5.38 -8.97
N TRP A 254 25.73 -4.16 -8.95
CA TRP A 254 26.06 -3.45 -7.71
C TRP A 254 24.82 -3.06 -6.90
N ILE A 255 23.61 -3.08 -7.49
CA ILE A 255 22.37 -2.77 -6.76
C ILE A 255 22.15 -3.68 -5.54
N ILE A 256 22.72 -4.89 -5.55
CA ILE A 256 22.61 -5.83 -4.43
C ILE A 256 23.37 -5.36 -3.18
N ARG A 257 24.36 -4.46 -3.33
CA ARG A 257 25.14 -3.90 -2.22
C ARG A 257 24.32 -3.08 -1.24
N ASP A 258 23.16 -2.61 -1.68
CA ASP A 258 22.24 -1.89 -0.82
C ASP A 258 21.53 -2.84 0.18
N ALA A 259 21.51 -4.15 -0.09
CA ALA A 259 20.81 -5.16 0.70
C ALA A 259 21.72 -6.23 1.30
N THR A 260 22.93 -6.45 0.77
CA THR A 260 23.82 -7.53 1.20
C THR A 260 25.28 -7.09 1.30
N THR A 261 26.04 -7.80 2.14
CA THR A 261 27.51 -7.71 2.23
C THR A 261 28.21 -8.78 1.37
N SER A 262 27.60 -9.22 0.27
CA SER A 262 28.10 -10.32 -0.56
C SER A 262 29.58 -10.15 -0.95
N PRO A 263 30.39 -11.21 -1.01
CA PRO A 263 31.83 -11.08 -1.31
C PRO A 263 32.10 -10.55 -2.73
N GLY A 264 33.19 -9.79 -2.89
CA GLY A 264 33.63 -9.14 -4.14
C GLY A 264 33.95 -7.66 -3.92
N THR A 265 34.81 -7.05 -4.73
CA THR A 265 35.26 -5.64 -4.54
C THR A 265 34.84 -4.69 -5.67
N GLU A 266 34.49 -5.20 -6.84
CA GLU A 266 34.11 -4.36 -8.00
C GLU A 266 32.87 -3.53 -7.71
N ALA A 267 31.85 -4.17 -7.14
CA ALA A 267 30.62 -3.53 -6.70
C ALA A 267 30.87 -2.39 -5.69
N ASP A 268 31.95 -2.47 -4.90
CA ASP A 268 32.32 -1.43 -3.94
C ASP A 268 32.82 -0.17 -4.63
N MET A 269 33.12 -0.18 -5.94
CA MET A 269 33.45 1.02 -6.70
C MET A 269 32.21 1.84 -7.11
N PHE A 270 31.03 1.23 -7.22
CA PHE A 270 29.80 1.90 -7.69
C PHE A 270 29.05 2.68 -6.60
N ALA A 271 28.32 3.72 -6.98
CA ALA A 271 27.54 4.50 -6.03
C ALA A 271 26.37 3.66 -5.45
N PRO A 272 26.30 3.47 -4.12
CA PRO A 272 25.18 2.76 -3.49
C PRO A 272 23.89 3.61 -3.54
N GLY A 273 22.78 3.02 -3.10
CA GLY A 273 21.48 3.69 -2.92
C GLY A 273 20.56 3.65 -4.12
N GLY A 274 20.81 2.79 -5.11
CA GLY A 274 19.93 2.59 -6.27
C GLY A 274 18.67 1.80 -5.93
N LEU A 275 18.75 0.86 -4.97
CA LEU A 275 17.68 -0.08 -4.66
C LEU A 275 16.40 0.62 -4.14
N LYS A 276 16.52 1.71 -3.37
CA LYS A 276 15.37 2.48 -2.88
C LYS A 276 14.54 3.11 -4.01
N TYR A 277 15.18 3.48 -5.14
CA TYR A 277 14.49 4.02 -6.30
C TYR A 277 13.76 2.93 -7.09
N LEU A 278 14.41 1.76 -7.23
CA LEU A 278 13.77 0.59 -7.81
C LEU A 278 12.55 0.15 -6.98
N ASP A 279 12.69 0.13 -5.66
CA ASP A 279 11.60 -0.18 -4.72
C ASP A 279 10.44 0.82 -4.87
N THR A 280 10.76 2.12 -4.91
CA THR A 280 9.76 3.17 -5.11
C THR A 280 9.03 3.03 -6.45
N LEU A 281 9.76 2.74 -7.54
CA LEU A 281 9.16 2.50 -8.86
C LEU A 281 8.17 1.33 -8.80
N ILE A 282 8.57 0.18 -8.25
CA ILE A 282 7.78 -1.05 -8.27
C ILE A 282 6.60 -0.97 -7.30
N ASN A 283 6.84 -0.54 -6.06
CA ASN A 283 5.87 -0.67 -4.98
C ASN A 283 4.99 0.56 -4.80
N THR A 284 5.35 1.70 -5.40
CA THR A 284 4.58 2.94 -5.29
C THR A 284 4.08 3.42 -6.66
N TRP A 285 4.98 3.77 -7.58
CA TRP A 285 4.58 4.44 -8.82
C TRP A 285 3.86 3.50 -9.78
N ALA A 286 4.42 2.31 -10.02
CA ALA A 286 3.85 1.30 -10.91
C ALA A 286 2.44 0.86 -10.46
N VAL A 287 2.28 0.62 -9.15
CA VAL A 287 0.98 0.29 -8.55
C VAL A 287 -0.02 1.42 -8.73
N LYS A 288 0.38 2.67 -8.46
CA LYS A 288 -0.48 3.85 -8.53
C LYS A 288 -0.99 4.11 -9.94
N TYR A 289 -0.13 3.95 -10.95
CA TYR A 289 -0.47 4.26 -12.36
C TYR A 289 -0.80 3.04 -13.20
N ASN A 290 -0.95 1.87 -12.58
CA ASN A 290 -1.28 0.61 -13.24
C ASN A 290 -0.32 0.26 -14.40
N ILE A 291 0.98 0.33 -14.13
CA ILE A 291 2.07 0.03 -15.07
C ILE A 291 2.82 -1.23 -14.62
N ALA A 292 3.10 -2.15 -15.53
CA ALA A 292 3.98 -3.29 -15.23
C ALA A 292 5.46 -2.89 -15.27
N VAL A 293 6.30 -3.53 -14.46
CA VAL A 293 7.75 -3.29 -14.45
C VAL A 293 8.50 -4.55 -14.89
N ILE A 294 9.43 -4.39 -15.83
CA ILE A 294 10.44 -5.40 -16.19
C ILE A 294 11.78 -4.94 -15.63
N ILE A 295 12.33 -5.72 -14.71
CA ILE A 295 13.69 -5.49 -14.20
C ILE A 295 14.66 -6.18 -15.15
N SER A 296 15.60 -5.42 -15.70
CA SER A 296 16.67 -5.95 -16.52
C SER A 296 17.99 -5.88 -15.78
N LEU A 297 18.59 -7.03 -15.48
CA LEU A 297 20.00 -7.07 -15.08
C LEU A 297 20.84 -6.69 -16.30
N HIS A 298 21.33 -5.46 -16.33
CA HIS A 298 21.91 -4.83 -17.51
C HIS A 298 23.43 -4.75 -17.49
N ALA A 299 24.04 -4.83 -16.31
CA ALA A 299 25.48 -4.91 -16.14
C ALA A 299 25.81 -6.05 -15.16
N HIS A 300 26.55 -7.05 -15.63
CA HIS A 300 27.09 -8.12 -14.79
C HIS A 300 28.51 -7.80 -14.34
N GLN A 301 28.94 -8.39 -13.22
CA GLN A 301 30.30 -8.23 -12.71
C GLN A 301 31.33 -8.64 -13.78
N GLY A 302 32.36 -7.81 -13.97
CA GLY A 302 33.41 -8.01 -14.98
C GLY A 302 33.03 -7.59 -16.40
N SER A 303 31.85 -7.01 -16.60
CA SER A 303 31.23 -6.72 -17.90
C SER A 303 30.94 -7.98 -18.74
N GLN A 304 29.70 -8.10 -19.20
CA GLN A 304 29.29 -9.19 -20.09
C GLN A 304 29.53 -8.91 -21.58
N ASN A 305 29.84 -7.67 -21.97
CA ASN A 305 29.91 -7.28 -23.39
C ASN A 305 30.99 -6.25 -23.76
N GLY A 306 31.73 -5.70 -22.78
CA GLY A 306 32.81 -4.74 -23.00
C GLY A 306 32.38 -3.32 -23.38
N PHE A 307 31.09 -2.99 -23.26
CA PHE A 307 30.55 -1.65 -23.55
C PHE A 307 30.18 -0.89 -22.27
N GLU A 308 30.10 0.43 -22.36
CA GLU A 308 29.86 1.35 -21.25
C GLU A 308 28.53 1.09 -20.51
N HIS A 309 27.51 0.60 -21.21
CA HIS A 309 26.21 0.23 -20.62
C HIS A 309 26.24 -1.09 -19.82
N SER A 310 27.35 -1.82 -19.88
CA SER A 310 27.70 -2.90 -18.93
C SER A 310 28.65 -2.43 -17.82
N ALA A 311 28.86 -1.11 -17.74
CA ALA A 311 29.59 -0.39 -16.71
C ALA A 311 31.13 -0.34 -16.82
N LEU A 312 31.72 -0.78 -17.94
CA LEU A 312 33.16 -0.67 -18.24
C LEU A 312 33.44 0.10 -19.52
#